data_AF-A0A932MEF7-F1
#
_entry.id   AF-A0A932MEF7-F1
#
_cell.length_a   1.000
_cell.length_b   1.000
_cell.length_c   1.000
_cell.angle_alpha   90.00
_cell.angle_beta   90.00
_cell.angle_gamma   90.00
#
_symmetry.space_group_name_H-M   'P 1'
#
loop_
_entity.id
_entity.type
_entity.pdbx_description
1 polymer ?
#
loop_
_entity_poly.entity_id
_entity_poly.type
_entity_poly.pdbx_seq_one_letter_code
_entity_poly.pdbx_strand_id
1 'polypeptide(L)' 'MTHGPRSAPERGERRTPSGLPVAPVYGPGDVRGGTAGEHPGGFPFSRGIHPSMYRGRLWTMRQYAGFGTAQETNARFR' A
#
# COMPACT_ATOMS: atom_id res chain seq x y z
N MET A 1 44.53 -8.50 -4.17
CA MET A 1 43.97 -8.75 -2.83
C MET A 1 42.89 -7.71 -2.57
N THR A 2 41.67 -8.20 -2.37
CA THR A 2 40.48 -7.60 -1.72
C THR A 2 40.30 -6.09 -1.74
N HIS A 3 39.35 -5.63 -2.54
CA HIS A 3 38.61 -4.40 -2.27
C HIS A 3 37.82 -4.63 -0.98
N GLY A 4 38.23 -4.01 0.13
CA GLY A 4 37.51 -4.09 1.40
C GLY A 4 36.09 -3.50 1.23
N PRO A 5 35.06 -4.07 1.89
CA PRO A 5 33.71 -3.53 1.78
C PRO A 5 33.70 -2.12 2.36
N ARG A 6 33.34 -1.15 1.51
CA ARG A 6 33.09 0.24 1.90
C ARG A 6 31.98 0.24 2.95
N SER A 7 32.30 0.53 4.20
CA SER A 7 31.32 0.67 5.28
C SER A 7 30.24 1.66 4.85
N ALA A 8 29.01 1.18 4.73
CA ALA A 8 27.86 2.03 4.46
C ALA A 8 27.66 2.98 5.65
N PRO A 9 27.26 4.24 5.43
CA PRO A 9 27.02 5.16 6.54
C PRO A 9 25.92 4.58 7.44
N GLU A 10 26.15 4.62 8.76
CA GLU A 10 25.13 4.32 9.77
C GLU A 10 24.01 5.35 9.63
N ARG A 11 23.00 5.00 8.82
CA ARG A 11 21.77 5.77 8.72
C ARG A 11 20.95 5.47 9.96
N GLY A 12 20.70 6.51 10.76
CA GLY A 12 19.82 6.44 11.93
C GLY A 12 18.51 5.72 11.65
N GLU A 13 17.93 5.16 12.71
CA GLU A 13 16.73 4.33 12.68
C GLU A 13 15.61 5.01 11.87
N ARG A 14 15.28 4.45 10.71
CA ARG A 14 14.16 4.96 9.90
C ARG A 14 12.85 4.54 10.56
N ARG A 15 11.93 5.48 10.67
CA ARG A 15 10.58 5.25 11.20
C ARG A 15 9.52 5.73 10.22
N THR A 16 8.36 5.08 10.23
CA THR A 16 7.16 5.57 9.52
C THR A 16 6.62 6.84 10.20
N PRO A 17 5.71 7.59 9.56
CA PRO A 17 5.00 8.70 10.22
C PRO A 17 4.24 8.28 11.50
N SER A 18 3.87 7.00 11.60
CA SER A 18 3.25 6.41 12.80
C SER A 18 4.26 5.91 13.85
N GLY A 19 5.57 6.08 13.62
CA GLY A 19 6.63 5.73 14.57
C GLY A 19 7.11 4.28 14.52
N LEU A 20 6.67 3.47 13.54
CA LEU A 20 7.09 2.08 13.41
C LEU A 20 8.53 2.00 12.85
N PRO A 21 9.43 1.20 13.43
CA PRO A 21 10.78 1.04 12.91
C PRO A 21 10.78 0.31 11.56
N VAL A 22 11.61 0.80 10.63
CA VAL A 22 11.76 0.25 9.28
C VAL A 22 13.18 -0.27 9.08
N ALA A 23 13.31 -1.59 8.99
CA ALA A 23 14.58 -2.25 8.75
C ALA A 23 15.12 -1.92 7.34
N PRO A 24 16.45 -1.92 7.14
CA PRO A 24 17.03 -1.63 5.84
C PRO A 24 16.77 -2.71 4.78
N VAL A 25 16.59 -3.97 5.21
CA VAL A 25 16.31 -5.13 4.37
C VAL A 25 15.37 -6.06 5.13
N TYR A 26 14.42 -6.68 4.41
CA TYR A 26 13.53 -7.72 4.92
C TYR A 26 13.75 -9.00 4.13
N GLY A 27 13.92 -10.13 4.82
CA GLY A 27 14.10 -11.46 4.26
C GLY A 27 12.90 -12.39 4.52
N PRO A 28 12.95 -13.64 4.03
CA PRO A 28 11.86 -14.61 4.20
C PRO A 28 11.45 -14.87 5.65
N GLY A 29 12.39 -14.75 6.60
CA GLY A 29 12.14 -14.94 8.04
C GLY A 29 11.40 -13.78 8.72
N ASP A 30 11.27 -12.63 8.07
CA ASP A 30 10.61 -11.46 8.66
C ASP A 30 9.08 -11.48 8.48
N VAL A 31 8.55 -12.44 7.70
CA VAL A 31 7.12 -12.62 7.47
C VAL A 31 6.49 -13.35 8.66
N ARG A 32 5.90 -12.59 9.59
CA ARG A 32 5.12 -13.15 10.71
C ARG A 32 3.64 -13.29 10.33
N GLY A 33 3.02 -14.41 10.70
CA GLY A 33 1.56 -14.62 10.52
C GLY A 33 1.11 -14.49 9.07
N GLY A 34 1.91 -15.02 8.14
CA GLY A 34 1.73 -14.80 6.70
C GLY A 34 0.33 -15.17 6.23
N THR A 35 -0.26 -14.30 5.41
CA THR A 35 -1.56 -14.51 4.76
C THR A 35 -1.52 -15.68 3.76
N ALA A 36 -0.44 -16.46 3.69
CA ALA A 36 -0.08 -17.40 2.63
C ALA A 36 -1.23 -18.32 2.22
N GLY A 37 -2.08 -18.76 3.16
CA GLY A 37 -3.25 -19.61 2.90
C GLY A 37 -4.60 -18.90 2.76
N GLU A 38 -4.68 -17.58 2.92
CA GLU A 38 -5.95 -16.86 2.81
C GLU A 38 -6.40 -16.72 1.35
N HIS A 39 -7.70 -16.79 1.11
CA HIS A 39 -8.28 -16.48 -0.19
C HIS A 39 -8.98 -15.11 -0.16
N PRO A 40 -8.91 -14.32 -1.24
CA PRO A 40 -9.70 -13.10 -1.34
C PRO A 40 -11.20 -13.43 -1.21
N GLY A 41 -11.96 -12.57 -0.54
CA GLY A 41 -13.39 -12.79 -0.30
C GLY A 41 -13.74 -13.71 0.88
N GLY A 42 -12.74 -14.22 1.61
CA GLY A 42 -12.93 -14.96 2.86
C GLY A 42 -12.36 -14.22 4.07
N PHE A 43 -12.96 -14.42 5.25
CA PHE A 43 -12.43 -13.90 6.52
C PHE A 43 -10.99 -14.39 6.76
N PRO A 44 -10.05 -13.56 7.21
CA PRO A 44 -10.18 -12.19 7.75
C PRO A 44 -10.11 -11.07 6.69
N PHE A 45 -10.27 -11.39 5.41
CA PHE A 45 -10.29 -10.45 4.29
C PHE A 45 -8.99 -9.65 4.10
N SER A 46 -7.85 -10.14 4.61
CA SER A 46 -6.57 -9.44 4.46
C SER A 46 -6.14 -9.31 2.99
N ARG A 47 -6.63 -10.21 2.13
CA ARG A 47 -6.40 -10.23 0.67
C ARG A 47 -7.51 -9.56 -0.15
N GLY A 48 -8.48 -8.92 0.51
CA GLY A 48 -9.60 -8.22 -0.10
C GLY A 48 -10.95 -8.88 0.17
N ILE A 49 -12.00 -8.06 0.11
CA ILE A 49 -13.38 -8.44 0.45
C ILE A 49 -14.13 -9.17 -0.68
N HIS A 50 -13.62 -9.14 -1.91
CA HIS A 50 -14.27 -9.75 -3.07
C HIS A 50 -13.38 -10.86 -3.64
N PRO A 51 -13.93 -12.05 -3.98
CA PRO A 51 -13.12 -13.16 -4.53
C PRO A 51 -12.36 -12.83 -5.80
N SER A 52 -12.93 -12.00 -6.69
CA SER A 52 -12.33 -11.63 -7.97
C SER A 52 -11.62 -10.27 -7.96
N MET A 53 -11.78 -9.48 -6.89
CA MET A 53 -11.25 -8.11 -6.76
C MET A 53 -11.33 -7.32 -8.09
N TYR A 54 -10.22 -6.69 -8.49
CA TYR A 54 -10.14 -5.85 -9.69
C TYR A 54 -10.10 -6.64 -11.00
N ARG A 55 -10.04 -7.98 -10.96
CA ARG A 55 -10.27 -8.81 -12.15
C ARG A 55 -11.75 -8.86 -12.53
N GLY A 56 -12.65 -8.70 -11.56
CA GLY A 56 -14.10 -8.65 -11.80
C GLY A 56 -14.59 -7.22 -12.06
N ARG A 57 -14.25 -6.28 -11.16
CA ARG A 57 -14.61 -4.86 -11.30
C ARG A 57 -13.50 -3.98 -10.78
N LEU A 58 -13.06 -3.01 -11.59
CA LEU A 58 -12.08 -2.01 -11.17
C LEU A 58 -12.61 -1.19 -9.99
N TRP A 59 -11.70 -0.54 -9.25
CA TRP A 59 -12.11 0.41 -8.24
C TRP A 59 -12.82 1.60 -8.90
N THR A 60 -13.80 2.17 -8.21
CA THR A 60 -14.49 3.36 -8.69
C THR A 60 -13.52 4.54 -8.67
N MET A 61 -13.22 5.09 -9.84
CA MET A 61 -12.50 6.36 -9.95
C MET A 61 -13.45 7.49 -9.54
N ARG A 62 -13.38 7.92 -8.28
CA ARG A 62 -14.22 8.99 -7.74
C ARG A 62 -13.42 10.26 -7.58
N GLN A 63 -13.45 11.10 -8.61
CA GLN A 63 -12.86 12.43 -8.53
C GLN A 63 -13.65 13.29 -7.56
N TYR A 64 -12.96 13.95 -6.64
CA TYR A 64 -13.54 15.09 -5.93
C TYR A 64 -13.64 16.25 -6.90
N ALA A 65 -14.85 16.75 -7.13
CA ALA A 65 -15.09 17.94 -7.92
C ALA A 65 -16.18 18.77 -7.25
N GLY A 66 -16.01 20.09 -7.32
CA GLY A 66 -16.83 21.07 -6.63
C GLY A 66 -16.07 22.38 -6.50
N PHE A 67 -16.41 23.36 -7.33
CA PHE A 67 -15.92 24.72 -7.23
C PHE A 67 -17.01 25.66 -7.77
N GLY A 68 -17.20 26.81 -7.12
CA GLY A 68 -18.25 27.76 -7.47
C GLY A 68 -19.66 27.28 -7.09
N THR A 69 -20.65 27.58 -7.93
CA THR A 69 -22.06 27.26 -7.70
C THR A 69 -22.42 25.82 -8.12
N ALA A 70 -23.56 25.32 -7.65
CA ALA A 70 -24.07 24.00 -8.02
C ALA A 70 -24.28 23.83 -9.53
N GLN A 71 -24.65 24.90 -10.24
CA GLN A 71 -24.81 24.88 -11.70
C GLN A 71 -23.47 24.66 -12.43
N GLU A 72 -22.42 25.38 -12.04
CA GLU A 72 -21.09 25.28 -12.66
C GLU A 72 -20.46 23.90 -12.42
N THR A 73 -20.65 23.36 -11.21
CA THR A 73 -20.18 22.02 -10.87
C THR A 73 -20.92 20.94 -11.67
N ASN A 74 -22.24 21.05 -11.84
CA ASN A 74 -23.02 20.10 -12.67
C ASN A 74 -22.64 20.14 -14.16
N ALA A 75 -22.34 21.32 -14.71
CA ALA A 75 -21.89 21.44 -16.10
C ALA A 75 -20.57 20.69 -16.36
N ARG A 76 -19.71 20.53 -15.35
CA ARG A 76 -18.41 19.83 -15.46
C ARG A 76 -18.50 18.31 -15.29
N PHE A 77 -19.58 17.80 -14.69
CA PHE A 77 -19.78 16.37 -14.46
C PHE A 77 -20.50 15.65 -15.61
N ARG A 78 -21.15 16.41 -16.50
CA ARG A 78 -21.86 15.88 -17.67
C ARG A 78 -20.92 15.66 -18.84
#